data_AF-A0A2E4Y1F0-F1
#
_entry.id   AF-A0A2E4Y1F0-F1
#
_cell.length_a   1.000
_cell.length_b   1.000
_cell.length_c   1.000
_cell.angle_alpha   90.00
_cell.angle_beta   90.00
_cell.angle_gamma   90.00
#
_symmetry.space_group_name_H-M   'P 1'
#
loop_
_entity.id
_entity.type
_entity.pdbx_description
1 polymer ?
#
loop_
_entity_poly.entity_id
_entity_poly.type
_entity_poly.pdbx_seq_one_letter_code
_entity_poly.pdbx_strand_id
1 'polypeptide(L)'
;MAKDSFTVTGDGKTAVGPLFLMQKMPAGFNKASLDWKYTMIMPDGKVFGATGGKNAAAMKFCYECHNGVAPDQDAVMLLPEEFRVK
;
A
#
# COMPACT_ATOMS: atom_id res chain seq x y z
N MET A 1 -3.89 2.34 -7.09
CA MET A 1 -3.19 1.05 -7.22
C MET A 1 -3.76 0.07 -6.23
N ALA A 2 -3.82 -1.21 -6.62
CA ALA A 2 -4.23 -2.31 -5.77
C ALA A 2 -3.14 -3.37 -5.77
N LYS A 3 -2.77 -3.86 -4.59
CA LYS A 3 -1.89 -5.01 -4.40
C LYS A 3 -2.66 -6.07 -3.64
N ASP A 4 -3.07 -7.11 -4.36
CA ASP A 4 -3.59 -8.33 -3.78
C ASP A 4 -2.48 -9.07 -3.01
N SER A 5 -2.88 -9.90 -2.07
CA SER A 5 -1.94 -10.76 -1.36
C SER A 5 -2.55 -12.11 -1.05
N PHE A 6 -1.67 -13.06 -0.77
CA PHE A 6 -2.01 -14.39 -0.32
C PHE A 6 -1.10 -14.76 0.85
N THR A 7 -1.56 -15.67 1.69
CA THR A 7 -0.75 -16.31 2.73
C THR A 7 -0.37 -17.71 2.28
N VAL A 8 0.79 -18.18 2.74
CA VAL A 8 1.23 -19.58 2.56
C VAL A 8 1.26 -20.23 3.94
N THR A 9 0.53 -21.32 4.10
CA THR A 9 0.46 -22.08 5.37
C THR A 9 1.67 -23.01 5.50
N GLY A 10 1.90 -23.55 6.71
CA GLY A 10 3.02 -24.46 6.97
C GLY A 10 2.99 -25.77 6.17
N ASP A 11 1.82 -26.18 5.68
CA ASP A 11 1.63 -27.32 4.77
C ASP A 11 1.68 -26.92 3.27
N GLY A 12 2.10 -25.69 2.95
CA GLY A 12 2.32 -25.21 1.59
C GLY A 12 1.07 -24.81 0.82
N LYS A 13 -0.10 -24.74 1.47
CA LYS A 13 -1.33 -24.26 0.83
C LYS A 13 -1.37 -22.74 0.81
N THR A 14 -2.09 -22.20 -0.17
CA THR A 14 -2.34 -20.76 -0.28
C THR A 14 -3.74 -20.41 0.19
N ALA A 15 -3.89 -19.23 0.78
CA ALA A 15 -5.18 -18.63 1.11
C ALA A 15 -5.19 -17.14 0.78
N VAL A 16 -6.38 -16.55 0.65
CA VAL A 16 -6.54 -15.12 0.37
C VAL A 16 -5.99 -14.31 1.56
N GLY A 17 -5.09 -13.39 1.26
CA GLY A 17 -4.54 -12.43 2.21
C GLY A 17 -5.25 -11.08 2.14
N PRO A 18 -4.81 -10.09 2.93
CA PRO A 18 -5.34 -8.73 2.85
C PRO A 18 -5.15 -8.08 1.48
N LEU A 19 -6.06 -7.20 1.10
CA LEU A 19 -5.91 -6.31 -0.05
C LEU A 19 -5.34 -4.97 0.41
N PHE A 20 -4.30 -4.48 -0.28
CA PHE A 20 -3.69 -3.19 -0.01
C PHE A 20 -3.98 -2.22 -1.14
N LEU A 21 -4.51 -1.06 -0.81
CA LEU A 21 -4.81 0.01 -1.74
C LEU A 21 -3.91 1.22 -1.49
N MET A 22 -3.50 1.85 -2.58
CA MET A 22 -2.83 3.15 -2.58
C MET A 22 -3.55 4.08 -3.55
N GLN A 23 -3.96 5.24 -3.05
CA GLN A 23 -4.64 6.27 -3.83
C GLN A 23 -3.91 7.60 -3.66
N LYS A 24 -3.51 8.21 -4.78
CA LYS A 24 -2.98 9.58 -4.77
C LYS A 24 -4.15 10.53 -4.50
N MET A 25 -4.05 11.30 -3.42
CA MET A 25 -5.06 12.26 -3.00
C MET A 25 -4.69 13.66 -3.49
N PRO A 26 -5.63 14.63 -3.44
CA PRO A 26 -5.31 16.03 -3.70
C PRO A 26 -4.17 16.54 -2.82
N ALA A 27 -3.43 17.52 -3.33
CA ALA A 27 -2.29 18.12 -2.64
C ALA A 27 -2.67 18.61 -1.24
N GLY A 28 -1.85 18.30 -0.25
CA GLY A 28 -2.07 18.70 1.15
C GLY A 28 -2.94 17.74 1.96
N PHE A 29 -3.36 16.61 1.39
CA PHE A 29 -4.05 15.54 2.11
C PHE A 29 -3.25 15.02 3.31
N ASN A 30 -1.99 14.66 3.09
CA ASN A 30 -1.09 14.18 4.13
C ASN A 30 0.36 14.27 3.64
N LYS A 31 1.08 15.30 4.11
CA LYS A 31 2.49 15.51 3.75
C LYS A 31 3.40 14.34 4.13
N ALA A 32 3.13 13.68 5.26
CA ALA A 32 3.96 12.56 5.74
C ALA A 32 3.85 11.33 4.82
N SER A 33 2.81 11.23 4.00
CA SER A 33 2.63 10.14 3.05
C SER A 33 2.72 10.58 1.60
N LEU A 34 3.29 11.76 1.31
CA LEU A 34 3.34 12.34 -0.03
C LEU A 34 1.94 12.39 -0.69
N ASP A 35 0.93 12.72 0.11
CA ASP A 35 -0.48 12.74 -0.28
C ASP A 35 -1.04 11.39 -0.77
N TRP A 36 -0.38 10.27 -0.45
CA TRP A 36 -0.93 8.94 -0.68
C TRP A 36 -1.80 8.48 0.50
N LYS A 37 -3.01 8.01 0.18
CA LYS A 37 -3.87 7.27 1.11
C LYS A 37 -3.58 5.78 0.98
N TYR A 38 -3.13 5.17 2.07
CA TYR A 38 -2.96 3.73 2.19
C TYR A 38 -4.20 3.15 2.84
N THR A 39 -4.66 1.99 2.39
CA THR A 39 -5.79 1.28 3.01
C THR A 39 -5.55 -0.22 2.96
N MET A 40 -5.79 -0.89 4.09
CA MET A 40 -5.71 -2.33 4.21
C MET A 40 -7.10 -2.91 4.47
N ILE A 41 -7.50 -3.88 3.65
CA ILE A 41 -8.79 -4.56 3.70
C ILE A 41 -8.53 -6.03 3.99
N MET A 42 -9.17 -6.55 5.02
CA MET A 42 -9.08 -7.97 5.40
C MET A 42 -9.80 -8.87 4.40
N PRO A 43 -9.50 -10.19 4.36
CA PRO A 43 -10.17 -11.13 3.45
C PRO A 43 -11.69 -11.17 3.58
N ASP A 44 -12.24 -10.78 4.74
CA ASP A 44 -13.68 -10.68 5.00
C ASP A 44 -14.30 -9.34 4.53
N GLY A 45 -13.53 -8.51 3.83
CA GLY A 45 -13.94 -7.19 3.32
C GLY A 45 -13.88 -6.06 4.34
N LYS A 46 -13.54 -6.32 5.61
CA LYS A 46 -13.45 -5.26 6.62
C LYS A 46 -12.21 -4.41 6.41
N VAL A 47 -12.38 -3.09 6.48
CA VAL A 47 -11.24 -2.16 6.54
C VAL A 47 -10.53 -2.30 7.88
N PHE A 48 -9.27 -2.73 7.83
CA PHE A 48 -8.38 -2.78 8.99
C PHE A 48 -7.89 -1.39 9.36
N GLY A 49 -7.41 -0.63 8.38
CA GLY A 49 -6.96 0.74 8.58
C GLY A 49 -6.83 1.54 7.29
N ALA A 50 -6.86 2.87 7.42
CA ALA A 50 -6.66 3.80 6.32
C ALA A 50 -5.98 5.10 6.78
N THR A 51 -5.09 5.67 5.96
CA THR A 51 -4.49 6.99 6.21
C THR A 51 -5.59 8.04 6.38
N GLY A 52 -5.51 8.83 7.45
CA GLY A 52 -6.52 9.85 7.78
C GLY A 52 -7.89 9.29 8.19
N GLY A 53 -7.99 7.98 8.47
CA GLY A 53 -9.24 7.33 8.85
C GLY A 53 -9.06 6.33 9.99
N LYS A 54 -9.89 5.28 9.97
CA LYS A 54 -9.85 4.19 10.96
C LYS A 54 -8.43 3.64 11.08
N ASN A 55 -7.96 3.46 12.31
CA ASN A 55 -6.65 2.85 12.61
C ASN A 55 -5.48 3.43 11.79
N ALA A 56 -5.49 4.75 11.54
CA ALA A 56 -4.47 5.42 10.72
C ALA A 56 -3.04 5.22 11.22
N ALA A 57 -2.85 5.07 12.53
CA ALA A 57 -1.54 4.79 13.13
C ALA A 57 -0.91 3.50 12.58
N ALA A 58 -1.70 2.46 12.29
CA ALA A 58 -1.20 1.23 11.69
C ALA A 58 -0.73 1.40 10.23
N MET A 59 -1.17 2.48 9.54
CA MET A 59 -0.73 2.80 8.17
C MET A 59 0.59 3.56 8.15
N LYS A 60 1.14 3.95 9.31
CA LYS A 60 2.41 4.67 9.42
C LYS A 60 3.57 3.94 8.74
N PHE A 61 3.71 2.66 9.07
CA PHE A 61 4.74 1.82 8.47
C PHE A 61 4.63 1.77 6.93
N CYS A 62 3.40 1.74 6.39
CA CYS A 62 3.19 1.69 4.95
C CYS A 62 3.79 2.92 4.26
N TYR A 63 3.42 4.14 4.67
CA TYR A 63 3.92 5.32 3.99
C TYR A 63 5.40 5.60 4.28
N GLU A 64 5.92 5.27 5.46
CA GLU A 64 7.35 5.45 5.75
C GLU A 64 8.22 4.57 4.86
N CYS A 65 7.84 3.31 4.65
CA CYS A 65 8.54 2.43 3.73
C CYS A 65 8.45 2.93 2.28
N HIS A 66 7.27 3.36 1.86
CA HIS A 66 7.04 3.86 0.50
C HIS A 66 7.70 5.21 0.21
N ASN A 67 7.89 6.08 1.19
CA ASN A 67 8.63 7.33 1.02
C ASN A 67 10.13 7.09 0.75
N GLY A 68 10.63 5.88 1.00
CA GLY A 68 12.02 5.50 0.74
C GLY A 68 12.33 5.18 -0.72
N VAL A 69 11.34 5.15 -1.61
CA VAL A 69 11.59 4.98 -3.05
C VAL A 69 12.23 6.24 -3.65
N ALA A 70 12.79 6.10 -4.86
CA ALA A 70 13.37 7.25 -5.55
C ALA A 70 12.31 8.36 -5.76
N PRO A 71 12.66 9.65 -5.56
CA PRO A 71 11.68 10.75 -5.57
C PRO A 71 10.85 10.86 -6.85
N ASP A 72 11.41 10.46 -7.99
CA ASP A 72 10.78 10.45 -9.31
C ASP A 72 9.74 9.32 -9.49
N GLN A 73 9.70 8.35 -8.59
CA GLN A 73 8.71 7.26 -8.58
C GLN A 73 7.47 7.53 -7.71
N ASP A 74 7.40 8.70 -7.05
CA ASP A 74 6.25 9.17 -6.24
C ASP A 74 5.65 8.08 -5.33
N ALA A 75 6.47 7.49 -4.46
CA ALA A 75 6.07 6.46 -3.50
C ALA A 75 5.65 5.10 -4.12
N VAL A 76 5.84 4.89 -5.42
CA VAL A 76 5.52 3.64 -6.13
C VAL A 76 6.78 2.81 -6.38
N MET A 77 6.81 1.55 -5.91
CA MET A 77 7.90 0.61 -6.19
C MET A 77 7.81 0.05 -7.61
N LEU A 78 8.05 0.89 -8.61
CA LEU A 78 8.16 0.43 -9.97
C LEU A 78 9.49 -0.31 -10.16
N LEU A 79 9.50 -1.31 -11.05
CA LEU A 79 10.74 -1.91 -11.54
C LEU A 79 11.66 -0.84 -12.16
N PRO A 80 12.97 -1.09 -12.29
CA PRO A 80 13.84 -0.22 -13.10
C PRO A 80 13.25 0.01 -14.50
N GLU A 81 13.50 1.19 -15.07
CA GLU A 81 12.84 1.66 -16.29
C GLU A 81 13.07 0.71 -17.48
N GLU A 82 14.27 0.14 -17.57
CA GLU A 82 14.68 -0.82 -18.60
C GLU A 82 13.84 -2.12 -18.58
N PHE A 83 13.14 -2.41 -17.48
CA PHE A 83 12.28 -3.59 -17.33
C PHE A 83 10.78 -3.25 -17.40
N ARG A 84 10.39 -1.98 -17.61
CA ARG A 84 8.98 -1.60 -17.75
C ARG A 84 8.56 -1.72 -19.22
N VAL A 85 7.68 -2.67 -19.50
CA VAL A 85 7.04 -2.78 -20.83
C VAL A 85 6.02 -1.64 -20.97
N LYS A 86 6.04 -0.95 -22.11
CA LYS A 86 5.06 0.09 -22.46
C LYS A 86 3.76 -0.51 -22.98
#